data_AF-A0A538DAW0-F1
#
_entry.id   AF-A0A538DAW0-F1
#
_cell.length_a   1.000
_cell.length_b   1.000
_cell.length_c   1.000
_cell.angle_alpha   90.00
_cell.angle_beta   90.00
_cell.angle_gamma   90.00
#
_symmetry.space_group_name_H-M   'P 1'
#
loop_
_entity.id
_entity.type
_entity.pdbx_description
1 polymer ?
#
loop_
_entity_poly.entity_id
_entity_poly.type
_entity_poly.pdbx_seq_one_letter_code
_entity_poly.pdbx_strand_id
1 'polypeptide(L)'
;MQEDEWRVEIDLADEAHGFGLGERFRAHDLDDEARKRLGHRIVVTRDGPHVFLYAGDAAGAHQAELVEAELVARELVAADDLSADITVTRWHPLEEEWLDASIPLPRTDEEEREELERREETERREGTYDWLVKIDMPSRSEAEKLEELLQGEGLSVHRRWRYVTVDIATEEHAHELASRLRDMAPAEAEVTVDPNPDDIPTPVFVLLESRL
;
A
#
# COMPACT_ATOMS: atom_id res chain seq x y z
N MET A 1 8.78 9.38 10.85
CA MET A 1 7.82 10.21 11.62
C MET A 1 6.44 10.34 10.93
N GLN A 2 5.93 9.26 10.32
CA GLN A 2 4.49 9.05 10.03
C GLN A 2 3.96 7.89 10.90
N GLU A 3 4.62 7.62 12.04
CA GLU A 3 4.53 6.35 12.77
C GLU A 3 3.27 6.18 13.64
N ASP A 4 2.44 7.22 13.74
CA ASP A 4 1.24 7.21 14.60
C ASP A 4 -0.01 7.68 13.84
N GLU A 5 -0.24 7.12 12.65
CA GLU A 5 -1.49 7.34 11.92
C GLU A 5 -2.54 6.29 12.29
N TRP A 6 -3.73 6.76 12.69
CA TRP A 6 -4.84 5.89 13.06
C TRP A 6 -6.15 6.40 12.49
N ARG A 7 -7.08 5.47 12.29
CA ARG A 7 -8.43 5.77 11.84
C ARG A 7 -9.43 4.78 12.41
N VAL A 8 -10.69 5.20 12.50
CA VAL A 8 -11.80 4.27 12.62
C VAL A 8 -12.33 4.00 11.23
N GLU A 9 -12.47 2.72 10.92
CA GLU A 9 -13.01 2.23 9.66
C GLU A 9 -14.39 1.62 9.92
N ILE A 10 -15.36 2.03 9.10
CA ILE A 10 -16.71 1.50 9.09
C ILE A 10 -16.88 0.80 7.75
N ASP A 11 -16.98 -0.53 7.77
CA ASP A 11 -17.29 -1.33 6.58
C ASP A 11 -18.79 -1.65 6.56
N LEU A 12 -19.51 -1.00 5.64
CA LEU A 12 -20.95 -1.21 5.45
C LEU A 12 -21.27 -2.44 4.58
N ALA A 13 -20.26 -3.06 3.98
CA ALA A 13 -20.37 -4.23 3.12
C ALA A 13 -19.73 -5.49 3.71
N ASP A 14 -19.78 -5.62 5.04
CA ASP A 14 -19.36 -6.83 5.75
C ASP A 14 -19.89 -8.09 5.03
N GLU A 15 -18.96 -9.01 4.75
CA GLU A 15 -19.18 -10.28 4.06
C GLU A 15 -20.33 -11.09 4.66
N ALA A 16 -20.59 -10.95 5.97
CA ALA A 16 -21.66 -11.68 6.64
C ALA A 16 -23.07 -11.12 6.36
N HIS A 17 -23.21 -9.84 6.02
CA HIS A 17 -24.52 -9.17 6.00
C HIS A 17 -24.88 -8.50 4.68
N GLY A 18 -23.90 -8.17 3.82
CA GLY A 18 -24.10 -7.69 2.46
C GLY A 18 -24.83 -6.34 2.34
N PHE A 19 -24.19 -5.34 1.74
CA PHE A 19 -24.71 -3.97 1.70
C PHE A 19 -25.90 -3.79 0.74
N GLY A 20 -27.12 -4.00 1.25
CA GLY A 20 -28.34 -3.97 0.45
C GLY A 20 -28.73 -2.57 -0.01
N LEU A 21 -29.49 -2.45 -1.11
CA LEU A 21 -29.98 -1.16 -1.65
C LEU A 21 -30.70 -0.29 -0.59
N GLY A 22 -31.46 -0.89 0.32
CA GLY A 22 -32.15 -0.18 1.40
C GLY A 22 -31.21 0.37 2.47
N GLU A 23 -30.15 -0.36 2.81
CA GLU A 23 -29.09 0.12 3.71
C GLU A 23 -28.27 1.21 3.04
N ARG A 24 -28.00 1.13 1.74
CA ARG A 24 -27.34 2.19 0.97
C ARG A 24 -28.07 3.53 1.04
N PHE A 25 -29.40 3.51 1.04
CA PHE A 25 -30.21 4.72 1.21
C PHE A 25 -30.12 5.28 2.64
N ARG A 26 -30.10 4.41 3.66
CA ARG A 26 -29.99 4.85 5.07
C ARG A 26 -28.57 5.35 5.39
N ALA A 27 -27.56 4.68 4.87
CA ALA A 27 -26.16 5.03 5.05
C ALA A 27 -25.73 6.27 4.25
N HIS A 28 -26.53 6.75 3.29
CA HIS A 28 -26.16 7.87 2.42
C HIS A 28 -25.71 9.12 3.20
N ASP A 29 -26.32 9.38 4.36
CA ASP A 29 -26.01 10.57 5.16
C ASP A 29 -25.03 10.28 6.32
N LEU A 30 -24.51 9.05 6.42
CA LEU A 30 -23.69 8.59 7.55
C LEU A 30 -22.44 9.45 7.73
N ASP A 31 -21.69 9.72 6.66
CA ASP A 31 -20.47 10.51 6.73
C ASP A 31 -20.75 12.00 7.01
N ASP A 32 -21.86 12.53 6.51
CA ASP A 32 -22.31 13.89 6.81
C ASP A 32 -22.74 14.04 8.27
N GLU A 33 -23.42 13.05 8.83
CA GLU A 33 -23.83 13.06 10.23
C GLU A 33 -22.62 12.86 11.16
N ALA A 34 -21.69 11.97 10.81
CA ALA A 34 -20.42 11.81 11.52
C ALA A 34 -19.65 13.14 11.54
N ARG A 35 -19.55 13.82 10.39
CA ARG A 35 -18.88 15.13 10.26
C ARG A 35 -19.55 16.21 11.12
N LYS A 36 -20.88 16.22 11.22
CA LYS A 36 -21.61 17.16 12.10
C LYS A 36 -21.34 16.92 13.58
N ARG A 37 -21.30 15.65 14.01
CA ARG A 37 -21.13 15.28 15.42
C ARG A 37 -19.69 15.44 15.90
N LEU A 38 -18.72 15.00 15.10
CA LEU A 38 -17.30 15.01 15.45
C LEU A 38 -16.64 16.37 15.19
N GLY A 39 -17.26 17.20 14.34
CA GLY A 39 -16.79 18.53 14.00
C GLY A 39 -15.47 18.51 13.22
N HIS A 40 -14.73 19.62 13.27
CA HIS A 40 -13.50 19.78 12.48
C HIS A 40 -12.27 19.04 13.03
N ARG A 41 -12.40 18.31 14.14
CA ARG A 41 -11.28 17.57 14.78
C ARG A 41 -11.00 16.25 14.08
N ILE A 42 -12.03 15.66 13.47
CA ILE A 42 -11.96 14.35 12.83
C ILE A 42 -12.30 14.51 11.36
N VAL A 43 -11.39 14.08 10.49
CA VAL A 43 -11.60 14.11 9.05
C VAL A 43 -12.39 12.86 8.68
N VAL A 44 -13.57 13.07 8.10
CA VAL A 44 -14.44 12.00 7.62
C VAL A 44 -14.30 11.89 6.11
N THR A 45 -13.96 10.71 5.61
CA THR A 45 -13.97 10.38 4.17
C THR A 45 -14.82 9.14 3.92
N ARG A 46 -15.30 8.99 2.68
CA ARG A 46 -16.09 7.84 2.25
C ARG A 46 -15.52 7.34 0.92
N ASP A 47 -15.33 6.03 0.83
CA ASP A 47 -15.02 5.33 -0.40
C ASP A 47 -15.95 4.12 -0.56
N GLY A 48 -16.94 4.23 -1.46
CA GLY A 48 -17.94 3.19 -1.67
C GLY A 48 -18.68 2.80 -0.37
N PRO A 49 -18.60 1.51 0.06
CA PRO A 49 -19.18 1.05 1.31
C PRO A 49 -18.34 1.36 2.55
N HIS A 50 -17.12 1.87 2.40
CA HIS A 50 -16.24 2.18 3.52
C HIS A 50 -16.35 3.65 3.92
N VAL A 51 -16.42 3.92 5.22
CA VAL A 51 -16.30 5.25 5.80
C VAL A 51 -15.12 5.28 6.75
N PHE A 52 -14.26 6.28 6.61
CA PHE A 52 -13.05 6.42 7.40
C PHE A 52 -13.10 7.70 8.24
N LEU A 53 -12.74 7.57 9.51
CA LEU A 53 -12.68 8.67 10.49
C LEU A 53 -11.23 8.81 10.96
N TYR A 54 -10.56 9.87 10.50
CA TYR A 54 -9.17 10.16 10.84
C TYR A 54 -9.10 11.14 12.00
N ALA A 55 -8.54 10.72 13.12
CA ALA A 55 -8.16 11.62 14.21
C ALA A 55 -6.79 12.23 13.88
N GLY A 56 -6.70 13.56 13.79
CA GLY A 56 -5.46 14.26 13.39
C GLY A 56 -4.35 14.26 14.46
N ASP A 57 -3.16 14.72 14.06
CA ASP A 57 -2.00 14.88 14.96
C ASP A 57 -2.09 16.16 15.82
N ALA A 58 -2.18 15.98 17.13
CA ALA A 58 -1.47 16.78 18.14
C ALA A 58 -1.55 16.10 19.52
N ALA A 59 -0.45 15.49 19.96
CA ALA A 59 -0.06 15.24 21.35
C ALA A 59 -1.19 14.85 22.34
N GLY A 60 -1.47 13.55 22.48
CA GLY A 60 -2.22 12.97 23.60
C GLY A 60 -3.75 13.05 23.51
N ALA A 61 -4.30 13.89 22.63
CA ALA A 61 -5.76 13.94 22.34
C ALA A 61 -6.25 12.74 21.51
N HIS A 62 -5.33 12.04 20.84
CA HIS A 62 -5.61 10.99 19.87
C HIS A 62 -6.47 9.83 20.40
N GLN A 63 -6.15 9.30 21.58
CA GLN A 63 -6.92 8.18 22.16
C GLN A 63 -8.36 8.60 22.48
N ALA A 64 -8.56 9.82 22.98
CA ALA A 64 -9.90 10.30 23.32
C ALA A 64 -10.73 10.57 22.06
N GLU A 65 -10.11 11.13 21.02
CA GLU A 65 -10.78 11.41 19.74
C GLU A 65 -11.08 10.14 18.94
N LEU A 66 -10.18 9.13 18.96
CA LEU A 66 -10.47 7.81 18.39
C LEU A 66 -11.63 7.12 19.13
N VAL A 67 -11.63 7.15 20.47
CA VAL A 67 -12.73 6.58 21.26
C VAL A 67 -14.04 7.33 20.97
N GLU A 68 -14.00 8.65 20.84
CA GLU A 68 -15.16 9.47 20.45
C GLU A 68 -15.65 9.09 19.04
N ALA A 69 -14.75 8.97 18.06
CA ALA A 69 -15.07 8.53 16.70
C ALA A 69 -15.71 7.15 16.68
N GLU A 70 -15.13 6.18 17.40
CA GLU A 70 -15.63 4.81 17.46
C GLU A 70 -17.03 4.77 18.09
N LEU A 71 -17.24 5.51 19.18
CA LEU A 71 -18.55 5.61 19.82
C LEU A 71 -19.59 6.23 18.89
N VAL A 72 -19.25 7.33 18.22
CA VAL A 72 -20.15 7.99 17.26
C VAL A 72 -20.45 7.07 16.08
N ALA A 73 -19.45 6.36 15.55
CA ALA A 73 -19.65 5.37 14.49
C ALA A 73 -20.67 4.30 14.91
N ARG A 74 -20.50 3.72 16.11
CA ARG A 74 -21.41 2.71 16.68
C ARG A 74 -22.82 3.25 16.87
N GLU A 75 -22.95 4.47 17.37
CA GLU A 75 -24.26 5.12 17.55
C GLU A 75 -24.98 5.36 16.23
N LEU A 76 -24.26 5.79 15.18
CA LEU A 76 -24.86 6.06 13.87
C LEU A 76 -25.28 4.77 13.17
N VAL A 77 -24.42 3.75 13.17
CA VAL A 77 -24.73 2.43 12.63
C VAL A 77 -25.97 1.83 13.32
N ALA A 78 -26.06 1.96 14.65
CA ALA A 78 -27.21 1.49 15.40
C ALA A 78 -28.49 2.34 15.16
N ALA A 79 -28.36 3.66 15.03
CA ALA A 79 -29.50 4.56 14.81
C ALA A 79 -30.18 4.30 13.46
N ASP A 80 -29.41 3.94 12.45
CA ASP A 80 -29.88 3.71 11.08
C ASP A 80 -30.13 2.22 10.76
N ASP A 81 -30.03 1.34 11.75
CA ASP A 81 -30.21 -0.12 11.61
C ASP A 81 -29.38 -0.65 10.43
N LEU A 82 -28.08 -0.33 10.47
CA LEU A 82 -27.08 -0.72 9.47
C LEU A 82 -26.30 -1.94 9.97
N SER A 83 -26.06 -2.88 9.06
CA SER A 83 -25.10 -3.96 9.28
C SER A 83 -23.71 -3.43 8.89
N ALA A 84 -22.82 -3.23 9.86
CA ALA A 84 -21.48 -2.72 9.60
C ALA A 84 -20.46 -3.23 10.62
N ASP A 85 -19.26 -3.51 10.14
CA ASP A 85 -18.11 -3.74 11.00
C ASP A 85 -17.40 -2.42 11.29
N ILE A 86 -17.03 -2.23 12.56
CA ILE A 86 -16.33 -1.03 13.01
C ILE A 86 -15.03 -1.47 13.66
N THR A 87 -13.94 -1.05 13.03
CA THR A 87 -12.57 -1.44 13.42
C THR A 87 -11.71 -0.22 13.58
N VAL A 88 -10.89 -0.20 14.64
CA VAL A 88 -9.84 0.80 14.78
C VAL A 88 -8.60 0.27 14.08
N THR A 89 -8.13 0.98 13.05
CA THR A 89 -6.95 0.61 12.28
C THR A 89 -5.81 1.62 12.49
N ARG A 90 -4.58 1.13 12.38
CA ARG A 90 -3.35 1.92 12.46
C ARG A 90 -2.50 1.63 11.23
N TRP A 91 -1.84 2.66 10.71
CA TRP A 91 -0.80 2.48 9.69
C TRP A 91 0.31 1.57 10.23
N HIS A 92 0.62 0.50 9.51
CA HIS A 92 1.71 -0.40 9.83
C HIS A 92 2.93 -0.01 8.97
N PRO A 93 3.99 0.60 9.54
CA PRO A 93 5.05 1.21 8.74
C PRO A 93 5.89 0.21 7.94
N LEU A 94 5.97 -1.06 8.35
CA LEU A 94 6.71 -2.09 7.61
C LEU A 94 5.87 -2.81 6.55
N GLU A 95 4.57 -2.90 6.76
CA GLU A 95 3.65 -3.51 5.78
C GLU A 95 3.09 -2.45 4.82
N GLU A 96 3.27 -1.17 5.15
CA GLU A 96 2.75 -0.02 4.40
C GLU A 96 1.25 -0.12 4.13
N GLU A 97 0.53 -0.64 5.12
CA GLU A 97 -0.90 -0.91 5.06
C GLU A 97 -1.61 -0.49 6.34
N TRP A 98 -2.92 -0.25 6.23
CA TRP A 98 -3.78 -0.02 7.39
C TRP A 98 -4.21 -1.36 7.99
N LEU A 99 -3.71 -1.66 9.19
CA LEU A 99 -3.99 -2.91 9.88
C LEU A 99 -4.79 -2.67 11.16
N ASP A 100 -5.48 -3.72 11.64
CA ASP A 100 -6.17 -3.67 12.93
C ASP A 100 -5.21 -3.25 14.04
N ALA A 101 -5.61 -2.26 14.84
CA ALA A 101 -4.79 -1.69 15.90
C ALA A 101 -4.37 -2.70 16.99
N SER A 102 -5.07 -3.82 17.11
CA SER A 102 -4.70 -4.92 18.01
C SER A 102 -3.46 -5.67 17.55
N ILE A 103 -3.07 -5.56 16.28
CA ILE A 103 -1.80 -6.11 15.77
C ILE A 103 -0.66 -5.26 16.34
N PRO A 104 0.25 -5.84 17.15
CA PRO A 104 1.34 -5.10 17.75
C PRO A 104 2.37 -4.69 16.69
N LEU A 105 2.90 -3.47 16.77
CA LEU A 105 4.11 -3.12 16.03
C LEU A 105 5.31 -3.83 16.64
N PRO A 106 6.34 -4.15 15.83
CA PRO A 106 7.65 -4.51 16.35
C PRO A 106 8.17 -3.41 17.28
N ARG A 107 8.84 -3.80 18.36
CA ARG A 107 9.35 -2.90 19.40
C ARG A 107 10.87 -2.87 19.46
N THR A 108 11.52 -3.72 18.67
CA THR A 108 12.97 -3.90 18.64
C THR A 108 13.43 -4.11 17.21
N ASP A 109 14.68 -3.71 16.92
CA ASP A 109 15.32 -3.89 15.62
C ASP A 109 15.42 -5.36 15.18
N GLU A 110 15.32 -6.32 16.11
CA GLU A 110 15.24 -7.76 15.77
C GLU A 110 13.85 -8.11 15.26
N GLU A 111 12.80 -7.69 15.97
CA GLU A 111 11.41 -7.92 15.55
C GLU A 111 11.11 -7.23 14.22
N GLU A 112 11.66 -6.03 13.98
CA GLU A 112 11.54 -5.34 12.69
C GLU A 112 12.18 -6.14 11.55
N ARG A 113 13.38 -6.69 11.76
CA ARG A 113 14.05 -7.54 10.77
C ARG A 113 13.28 -8.83 10.50
N GLU A 114 12.79 -9.50 11.55
CA GLU A 114 12.00 -10.72 11.40
C GLU A 114 10.67 -10.48 10.64
N GLU A 115 10.04 -9.31 10.81
CA GLU A 115 8.85 -8.92 10.05
C GLU A 115 9.19 -8.66 8.57
N LEU A 116 10.22 -7.86 8.31
CA LEU A 116 10.70 -7.55 6.96
C LEU A 116 11.07 -8.82 6.17
N GLU A 117 11.84 -9.73 6.77
CA GLU A 117 12.21 -11.00 6.14
C GLU A 117 10.98 -11.84 5.76
N ARG A 118 9.93 -11.79 6.59
CA ARG A 118 8.66 -12.51 6.37
C ARG A 118 7.85 -11.90 5.24
N ARG A 119 7.78 -10.56 5.18
CA ARG A 119 7.15 -9.79 4.09
C ARG A 119 7.86 -10.13 2.77
N GLU A 120 9.18 -10.01 2.73
CA GLU A 120 9.98 -10.33 1.55
C GLU A 120 9.83 -11.78 1.07
N GLU A 121 9.73 -12.75 1.99
CA GLU A 121 9.47 -14.14 1.60
C GLU A 121 8.08 -14.33 0.99
N THR A 122 7.07 -13.63 1.53
CA THR A 122 5.71 -13.65 1.00
C THR A 122 5.67 -13.02 -0.39
N GLU A 123 6.28 -11.84 -0.56
CA GLU A 123 6.37 -11.15 -1.84
C GLU A 123 7.12 -11.97 -2.89
N ARG A 124 8.26 -12.58 -2.52
CA ARG A 124 8.97 -13.51 -3.42
C ARG A 124 8.13 -14.71 -3.82
N ARG A 125 7.27 -15.22 -2.93
CA ARG A 125 6.41 -16.38 -3.21
C ARG A 125 5.22 -15.99 -4.07
N GLU A 126 4.64 -14.82 -3.84
CA GLU A 126 3.45 -14.32 -4.53
C GLU A 126 3.79 -13.60 -5.83
N GLY A 127 5.06 -13.24 -6.01
CA GLY A 127 5.57 -12.54 -7.19
C GLY A 127 5.17 -11.06 -7.21
N THR A 128 4.90 -10.47 -6.05
CA THR A 128 4.70 -9.03 -5.90
C THR A 128 6.07 -8.38 -5.80
N TYR A 129 6.31 -7.38 -6.64
CA TYR A 129 7.60 -6.72 -6.76
C TYR A 129 7.36 -5.24 -6.99
N ASP A 130 7.67 -4.40 -6.00
CA ASP A 130 7.35 -2.97 -6.07
C ASP A 130 8.45 -2.18 -6.80
N TRP A 131 9.61 -2.82 -7.04
CA TRP A 131 10.78 -2.19 -7.61
C TRP A 131 11.33 -2.94 -8.83
N LEU A 132 11.89 -2.18 -9.76
CA LEU A 132 12.47 -2.67 -10.99
C LEU A 132 13.88 -2.09 -11.17
N VAL A 133 14.89 -2.97 -11.24
CA VAL A 133 16.23 -2.57 -11.67
C VAL A 133 16.34 -2.72 -13.17
N LYS A 134 16.58 -1.61 -13.89
CA LYS A 134 16.69 -1.60 -15.35
C LYS A 134 18.13 -1.37 -15.76
N ILE A 135 18.57 -2.16 -16.72
CA ILE A 135 19.93 -2.12 -17.25
C ILE A 135 19.87 -1.95 -18.77
N ASP A 136 20.36 -0.82 -19.28
CA ASP A 136 20.61 -0.62 -20.70
C ASP A 136 22.03 -1.05 -21.03
N MET A 137 22.18 -2.20 -21.70
CA MET A 137 23.48 -2.75 -22.05
C MET A 137 23.97 -2.24 -23.41
N PRO A 138 25.29 -2.13 -23.63
CA PRO A 138 25.84 -1.66 -24.90
C PRO A 138 25.55 -2.62 -26.07
N SER A 139 25.32 -3.90 -25.79
CA SER A 139 25.00 -4.89 -26.82
C SER A 139 24.06 -5.98 -26.33
N ARG A 140 23.37 -6.61 -27.29
CA ARG A 140 22.52 -7.78 -27.04
C ARG A 140 23.28 -8.94 -26.39
N SER A 141 24.52 -9.21 -26.81
CA SER A 141 25.29 -10.35 -26.29
C SER A 141 25.75 -10.13 -24.85
N GLU A 142 26.07 -8.90 -24.47
CA GLU A 142 26.38 -8.58 -23.07
C GLU A 142 25.12 -8.66 -22.20
N ALA A 143 23.96 -8.21 -22.71
CA ALA A 143 22.68 -8.39 -22.03
C ALA A 143 22.31 -9.86 -21.82
N GLU A 144 22.60 -10.73 -22.79
CA GLU A 144 22.37 -12.18 -22.68
C GLU A 144 23.24 -12.83 -21.61
N LYS A 145 24.53 -12.47 -21.54
CA LYS A 145 25.41 -12.94 -20.46
C LYS A 145 24.95 -12.49 -19.07
N LEU A 146 24.47 -11.25 -18.98
CA LEU A 146 23.95 -10.69 -17.71
C LEU A 146 22.66 -11.40 -17.29
N GLU A 147 21.75 -11.66 -18.23
CA GLU A 147 20.53 -12.45 -17.98
C GLU A 147 20.88 -13.84 -17.42
N GLU A 148 21.79 -14.58 -18.07
CA GLU A 148 22.21 -15.91 -17.61
C GLU A 148 22.82 -15.88 -16.20
N LEU A 149 23.65 -14.87 -15.91
CA LEU A 149 24.25 -14.69 -14.59
C LEU A 149 23.19 -14.50 -13.50
N LEU A 150 22.29 -13.54 -13.71
CA LEU A 150 21.29 -13.15 -12.71
C LEU A 150 20.19 -14.21 -12.53
N GLN A 151 19.80 -14.89 -13.61
CA GLN A 151 18.91 -16.07 -13.51
C GLN A 151 19.58 -17.22 -12.75
N GLY A 152 20.90 -17.40 -12.90
CA GLY A 152 21.68 -18.36 -12.13
C GLY A 152 21.72 -18.05 -10.63
N GLU A 153 21.55 -16.79 -10.24
CA GLU A 153 21.39 -16.33 -8.86
C GLU A 153 19.95 -16.50 -8.33
N GLY A 154 19.00 -16.91 -9.18
CA GLY A 154 17.60 -17.13 -8.82
C GLY A 154 16.72 -15.87 -8.89
N LEU A 155 17.20 -14.79 -9.53
CA LEU A 155 16.45 -13.55 -9.68
C LEU A 155 15.40 -13.65 -10.80
N SER A 156 14.28 -12.93 -10.65
CA SER A 156 13.28 -12.74 -11.71
C SER A 156 13.82 -11.74 -12.73
N VAL A 157 14.31 -12.24 -13.86
CA VAL A 157 15.00 -11.43 -14.88
C VAL A 157 14.26 -11.52 -16.20
N HIS A 158 13.96 -10.36 -16.78
CA HIS A 158 13.37 -10.25 -18.12
C HIS A 158 14.32 -9.50 -19.04
N ARG A 159 14.59 -10.04 -20.23
CA ARG A 159 15.40 -9.36 -21.25
C ARG A 159 14.61 -9.05 -22.50
N ARG A 160 14.71 -7.80 -22.96
CA ARG A 160 14.26 -7.38 -24.29
C ARG A 160 15.41 -6.74 -25.06
N TRP A 161 15.97 -7.50 -26.00
CA TRP A 161 17.10 -7.07 -26.83
C TRP A 161 18.36 -6.75 -26.02
N ARG A 162 18.70 -5.47 -25.81
CA ARG A 162 19.82 -5.00 -24.99
C ARG A 162 19.40 -4.51 -23.60
N TYR A 163 18.10 -4.49 -23.32
CA TYR A 163 17.54 -4.06 -22.05
C TYR A 163 17.28 -5.28 -21.18
N VAL A 164 17.76 -5.23 -19.94
CA VAL A 164 17.50 -6.23 -18.90
C VAL A 164 16.75 -5.54 -17.78
N THR A 165 15.73 -6.21 -17.24
CA THR A 165 15.01 -5.75 -16.05
C THR A 165 14.99 -6.86 -15.01
N VAL A 166 15.09 -6.48 -13.74
CA VAL A 166 15.03 -7.41 -12.61
C VAL A 166 13.96 -6.92 -11.66
N ASP A 167 12.99 -7.79 -11.38
CA ASP A 167 11.91 -7.49 -10.43
C ASP A 167 12.43 -7.71 -9.02
N ILE A 168 12.30 -6.70 -8.16
CA ILE A 168 12.82 -6.68 -6.81
C ILE A 168 11.71 -6.23 -5.84
N ALA A 169 11.62 -6.93 -4.72
CA ALA A 169 10.61 -6.71 -3.69
C ALA A 169 10.80 -5.35 -3.00
N THR A 170 12.02 -5.05 -2.54
CA THR A 170 12.30 -3.88 -1.70
C THR A 170 13.22 -2.86 -2.35
N GLU A 171 13.08 -1.58 -1.97
CA GLU A 171 13.91 -0.48 -2.47
C GLU A 171 15.39 -0.68 -2.13
N GLU A 172 15.67 -1.13 -0.90
CA GLU A 172 17.02 -1.39 -0.41
C GLU A 172 17.73 -2.44 -1.27
N HIS A 173 17.11 -3.61 -1.46
CA HIS A 173 17.66 -4.65 -2.32
C HIS A 173 17.81 -4.18 -3.77
N ALA A 174 16.89 -3.35 -4.29
CA ALA A 174 17.01 -2.80 -5.63
C ALA A 174 18.24 -1.88 -5.74
N HIS A 175 18.51 -1.06 -4.73
CA HIS A 175 19.70 -0.22 -4.65
C HIS A 175 21.00 -0.99 -4.47
N GLU A 176 21.02 -2.02 -3.62
CA GLU A 176 22.17 -2.91 -3.46
C GLU A 176 22.52 -3.61 -4.78
N LEU A 177 21.50 -4.19 -5.44
CA LEU A 177 21.66 -4.82 -6.75
C LEU A 177 22.17 -3.80 -7.78
N ALA A 178 21.57 -2.62 -7.85
CA ALA A 178 21.98 -1.58 -8.78
C ALA A 178 23.44 -1.13 -8.54
N SER A 179 23.86 -0.98 -7.28
CA SER A 179 25.24 -0.64 -6.94
C SER A 179 26.22 -1.73 -7.41
N ARG A 180 25.91 -3.00 -7.10
CA ARG A 180 26.72 -4.13 -7.55
C ARG A 180 26.82 -4.21 -9.08
N LEU A 181 25.70 -3.99 -9.77
CA LEU A 181 25.66 -4.02 -11.23
C LEU A 181 26.46 -2.88 -11.84
N ARG A 182 26.45 -1.67 -11.26
CA ARG A 182 27.29 -0.56 -11.73
C ARG A 182 28.78 -0.86 -11.63
N ASP A 183 29.21 -1.60 -10.61
CA ASP A 183 30.60 -2.00 -10.44
C ASP A 183 31.03 -3.12 -11.41
N MET A 184 30.08 -3.96 -11.84
CA MET A 184 30.34 -5.12 -12.72
C MET A 184 30.09 -4.84 -14.21
N ALA A 185 29.20 -3.92 -14.54
CA ALA A 185 28.76 -3.67 -15.90
C ALA A 185 29.81 -2.88 -16.71
N PRO A 186 29.77 -2.96 -18.05
CA PRO A 186 30.56 -2.08 -18.91
C PRO A 186 30.32 -0.61 -18.59
N ALA A 187 31.32 0.25 -18.80
CA ALA A 187 31.21 1.68 -18.51
C ALA A 187 30.10 2.40 -19.28
N GLU A 188 29.69 1.85 -20.44
CA GLU A 188 28.59 2.34 -21.26
C GLU A 188 27.22 1.81 -20.85
N ALA A 189 27.14 0.90 -19.87
CA ALA A 189 25.87 0.40 -19.37
C ALA A 189 25.24 1.40 -18.40
N GLU A 190 23.94 1.62 -18.53
CA GLU A 190 23.17 2.47 -17.64
C GLU A 190 22.31 1.61 -16.71
N VAL A 191 22.40 1.84 -15.40
CA VAL A 191 21.66 1.09 -14.37
C VAL A 191 20.79 2.06 -13.58
N THR A 192 19.47 1.89 -13.67
CA THR A 192 18.46 2.69 -12.94
C THR A 192 17.60 1.81 -12.05
N VAL A 193 17.07 2.42 -10.99
CA VAL A 193 16.08 1.83 -10.09
C VAL A 193 14.81 2.63 -10.30
N ASP A 194 13.74 1.98 -10.73
CA ASP A 194 12.42 2.57 -10.94
C ASP A 194 11.40 1.80 -10.09
N PRO A 195 10.31 2.45 -9.62
CA PRO A 195 9.15 1.72 -9.12
C PRO A 195 8.57 0.83 -10.23
N ASN A 196 8.08 -0.35 -9.86
CA ASN A 196 7.50 -1.28 -10.82
C ASN A 196 6.20 -0.67 -11.41
N PRO A 197 6.13 -0.46 -12.74
CA PRO A 197 4.94 0.12 -13.35
C PRO A 197 3.67 -0.74 -13.23
N ASP A 198 3.80 -2.04 -12.95
CA ASP A 198 2.63 -2.91 -12.69
C ASP A 198 1.98 -2.61 -11.31
N ASP A 199 2.72 -2.00 -10.38
CA ASP A 199 2.24 -1.57 -9.06
C ASP A 199 1.74 -0.11 -9.04
N ILE A 200 2.09 0.68 -10.06
CA ILE A 200 1.49 2.00 -10.24
C ILE A 200 0.06 1.79 -10.78
N PRO A 201 -1.01 2.20 -10.07
CA PRO A 201 -2.34 2.18 -10.65
C PRO A 201 -2.30 3.00 -11.93
N THR A 202 -2.37 2.31 -13.07
CA THR A 202 -2.29 2.99 -14.36
C THR A 202 -3.33 4.10 -14.33
N PRO A 203 -2.95 5.37 -14.54
CA PRO A 203 -3.95 6.40 -14.73
C PRO A 203 -4.77 5.91 -15.92
N VAL A 204 -6.05 5.59 -15.67
CA VAL A 204 -7.03 5.20 -16.69
C VAL A 204 -6.76 6.10 -17.89
N PHE A 205 -6.22 5.50 -18.96
CA PHE A 205 -5.84 6.24 -20.15
C PHE A 205 -7.04 7.08 -20.57
N VAL A 206 -6.95 8.41 -20.42
CA VAL A 206 -7.91 9.32 -21.02
C VAL A 206 -7.69 9.19 -22.52
N LEU A 207 -8.50 8.32 -23.10
CA LEU A 207 -8.68 8.12 -24.52
C LEU A 207 -9.35 9.40 -25.07
N LEU A 208 -8.55 10.42 -25.36
CA LEU A 208 -8.97 11.55 -26.17
C LEU A 208 -8.77 11.18 -27.63
N GLU A 209 -9.83 10.57 -28.18
CA GLU A 209 -10.05 10.42 -29.61
C GLU A 209 -9.95 11.77 -30.34
N SER A 210 -9.26 11.72 -31.47
CA SER A 210 -9.65 12.32 -32.76
C SER A 210 -9.94 13.82 -32.82
N ARG A 211 -9.13 14.53 -33.63
CA ARG A 211 -9.61 15.13 -34.88
C ARG A 211 -8.49 15.64 -35.80
N LEU A 212 -8.57 15.12 -37.03
CA LEU A 212 -8.19 15.70 -38.34
C LEU A 212 -6.71 16.00 -38.65
#